data_AF-A0A7W1YW40-F1
#
_entry.id   AF-A0A7W1YW40-F1
#
_cell.length_a   1.000
_cell.length_b   1.000
_cell.length_c   1.000
_cell.angle_alpha   90.00
_cell.angle_beta   90.00
_cell.angle_gamma   90.00
#
_symmetry.space_group_name_H-M   'P 1'
#
loop_
_entity.id
_entity.type
_entity.pdbx_description
1 polymer ?
#
loop_
_entity_poly.entity_id
_entity_poly.type
_entity_poly.pdbx_seq_one_letter_code
_entity_poly.pdbx_strand_id
1 'polypeptide(L)'
;MIGQKFNQNTNYSLPSFKILQSSKVMPLPGDRYPKLTQFRHQMHERGEHLSHRLFDHHHKSARLYRTVFFGIATLFAVLMMIIFFHKTSWFYNSYIGNGSLARMLLCSLCGTLSLSAAWLGFTVSADKQAIHYLWKRAKQKIDRLYHQKSIGLGWQRFLAFLHIHDESAAIFEIYHDAIDKMNEAQELSLALVDQIAQSTHIDSDERDSLIKQATLDFRDKLNVILTAYRSS
;
A
#
# COMPACT_ATOMS: atom_id res chain seq x y z
N MET A 1 13.99 -54.47 49.25
CA MET A 1 14.56 -53.10 49.21
C MET A 1 15.52 -53.01 48.04
N ILE A 2 15.06 -52.52 46.88
CA ILE A 2 15.91 -52.24 45.72
C ILE A 2 15.54 -50.83 45.28
N GLY A 3 16.42 -49.87 45.58
CA GLY A 3 16.25 -48.46 45.21
C GLY A 3 16.84 -48.20 43.83
N GLN A 4 15.99 -47.90 42.86
CA GLN A 4 16.40 -47.35 41.57
C GLN A 4 16.66 -45.84 41.72
N LYS A 5 17.92 -45.44 41.60
CA LYS A 5 18.31 -44.03 41.42
C LYS A 5 18.08 -43.65 39.95
N PHE A 6 17.01 -42.91 39.68
CA PHE A 6 16.83 -42.22 38.40
C PHE A 6 17.70 -40.95 38.39
N ASN A 7 18.75 -40.98 37.57
CA ASN A 7 19.61 -39.85 37.30
C ASN A 7 18.96 -39.01 36.18
N GLN A 8 18.15 -38.03 36.54
CA GLN A 8 17.63 -37.03 35.60
C GLN A 8 18.62 -35.87 35.52
N ASN A 9 19.63 -36.01 34.68
CA ASN A 9 20.46 -34.89 34.24
C ASN A 9 20.13 -34.60 32.77
N THR A 10 18.99 -33.95 32.53
CA THR A 10 18.65 -33.40 31.22
C THR A 10 18.87 -31.90 31.26
N ASN A 11 20.13 -31.50 31.05
CA ASN A 11 20.46 -30.14 30.66
C ASN A 11 19.93 -29.91 29.25
N TYR A 12 18.65 -29.57 29.13
CA TYR A 12 18.14 -28.89 27.95
C TYR A 12 18.60 -27.44 28.03
N SER A 13 19.81 -27.20 27.55
CA SER A 13 20.21 -25.85 27.16
C SER A 13 19.28 -25.42 26.03
N LEU A 14 18.24 -24.65 26.37
CA LEU A 14 17.47 -23.85 25.43
C LEU A 14 18.46 -23.18 24.47
N PRO A 15 18.30 -23.31 23.13
CA PRO A 15 19.07 -22.50 22.22
C PRO A 15 18.78 -21.05 22.58
N SER A 16 19.78 -20.37 23.13
CA SER A 16 19.70 -18.94 23.38
C SER A 16 19.50 -18.27 22.02
N PHE A 17 18.23 -17.97 21.72
CA PHE A 17 17.87 -17.06 20.65
C PHE A 17 18.57 -15.75 21.00
N LYS A 18 19.74 -15.53 20.39
CA LYS A 18 20.31 -14.22 20.22
C LYS A 18 19.25 -13.43 19.49
N ILE A 19 18.45 -12.70 20.27
CA ILE A 19 17.65 -11.59 19.83
C ILE A 19 18.56 -10.83 18.87
N LEU A 20 18.18 -10.84 17.59
CA LEU A 20 18.83 -10.09 16.54
C LEU A 20 18.56 -8.60 16.81
N GLN A 21 19.18 -8.07 17.86
CA GLN A 21 19.56 -6.68 17.95
C GLN A 21 20.62 -6.44 16.89
N SER A 22 20.15 -6.35 15.66
CA SER A 22 20.84 -5.61 14.63
C SER A 22 19.76 -5.14 13.68
N SER A 23 19.26 -3.94 13.95
CA SER A 23 18.84 -3.00 12.91
C SER A 23 20.03 -2.68 12.01
N LYS A 24 20.66 -3.73 11.45
CA LYS A 24 21.53 -3.62 10.30
C LYS A 24 20.56 -3.22 9.21
N VAL A 25 20.44 -1.91 9.03
CA VAL A 25 19.91 -1.27 7.84
C VAL A 25 20.38 -2.17 6.70
N MET A 26 19.45 -2.95 6.14
CA MET A 26 19.77 -3.83 5.02
C MET A 26 20.55 -2.95 4.05
N PRO A 27 21.77 -3.31 3.61
CA PRO A 27 22.47 -2.53 2.62
C PRO A 27 21.51 -2.40 1.46
N LEU A 28 20.92 -1.20 1.32
CA LEU A 28 20.00 -0.92 0.24
C LEU A 28 20.80 -1.23 -1.03
N PRO A 29 20.18 -1.80 -2.07
CA PRO A 29 20.79 -1.86 -3.39
C PRO A 29 20.88 -0.44 -3.99
N GLY A 30 21.59 0.46 -3.32
CA GLY A 30 21.67 1.89 -3.61
C GLY A 30 22.44 2.21 -4.89
N ASP A 31 23.28 1.28 -5.34
CA ASP A 31 24.10 1.46 -6.54
C ASP A 31 23.35 1.16 -7.85
N ARG A 32 22.15 0.57 -7.81
CA ARG A 32 21.38 0.24 -9.04
C ARG A 32 20.59 1.41 -9.60
N TYR A 33 20.34 2.45 -8.80
CA TYR A 33 19.46 3.57 -9.17
C TYR A 33 20.16 4.91 -8.91
N PRO A 34 21.16 5.29 -9.74
CA PRO A 34 22.03 6.44 -9.46
C PRO A 34 21.27 7.77 -9.40
N LYS A 35 20.23 7.95 -10.24
CA LYS A 35 19.41 9.17 -10.24
C LYS A 35 18.58 9.30 -8.95
N LEU A 36 18.01 8.20 -8.49
CA LEU A 36 17.27 8.14 -7.23
C LEU A 36 18.16 8.45 -6.02
N THR A 37 19.40 7.92 -6.03
CA THR A 37 20.39 8.16 -4.96
C THR A 37 20.85 9.61 -4.95
N GLN A 38 21.12 10.18 -6.13
CA GLN A 38 21.45 11.60 -6.27
C GLN A 38 20.32 12.50 -5.78
N PHE A 39 19.06 12.16 -6.10
CA PHE A 39 17.89 12.90 -5.62
C PHE A 39 17.74 12.82 -4.09
N ARG A 40 17.94 11.64 -3.49
CA ARG A 40 17.94 11.50 -2.01
C ARG A 40 19.02 12.35 -1.36
N HIS A 41 20.21 12.42 -1.96
CA HIS A 41 21.30 13.25 -1.47
C HIS A 41 20.94 14.74 -1.53
N GLN A 42 20.37 15.20 -2.64
CA GLN A 42 19.88 16.57 -2.80
C GLN A 42 18.77 16.92 -1.80
N MET A 43 17.88 15.97 -1.46
CA MET A 43 16.86 16.18 -0.42
C MET A 43 17.46 16.27 0.98
N HIS A 44 18.47 15.43 1.26
CA HIS A 44 19.17 15.47 2.53
C HIS A 44 19.92 16.81 2.74
N GLU A 45 20.56 17.31 1.68
CA GLU A 45 21.23 18.63 1.67
C GLU A 45 20.25 19.79 1.88
N ARG A 46 18.98 19.64 1.45
CA ARG A 46 17.91 20.62 1.68
C ARG A 46 17.30 20.56 3.09
N GLY A 47 17.73 19.61 3.93
CA GLY A 47 17.20 19.43 5.29
C GLY A 47 15.80 18.81 5.32
N GLU A 48 15.29 18.31 4.19
CA GLU A 48 14.00 17.61 4.13
C GLU A 48 14.20 16.16 4.61
N HIS A 49 14.07 15.95 5.92
CA HIS A 49 14.08 14.61 6.49
C HIS A 49 12.80 13.85 6.09
N LEU A 50 12.97 12.59 5.65
CA LEU A 50 11.91 11.61 5.33
C LEU A 50 11.04 11.18 6.54
N SER A 51 11.04 11.95 7.62
CA SER A 51 10.46 11.55 8.90
C SER A 51 8.94 11.74 8.92
N HIS A 52 8.24 10.61 9.02
CA HIS A 52 6.88 10.43 9.55
C HIS A 52 5.80 11.42 9.07
N ARG A 53 5.34 11.25 7.83
CA ARG A 53 3.98 11.66 7.46
C ARG A 53 3.14 10.42 7.18
N LEU A 54 2.48 9.94 8.24
CA LEU A 54 1.48 8.88 8.21
C LEU A 54 0.31 9.33 7.33
N PHE A 55 0.12 8.72 6.16
CA PHE A 55 -1.10 8.91 5.35
C PHE A 55 -1.46 7.69 4.51
N ASP A 56 -2.76 7.53 4.36
CA ASP A 56 -3.47 6.26 4.27
C ASP A 56 -3.94 5.91 2.84
N HIS A 57 -4.11 4.61 2.64
CA HIS A 57 -5.09 3.91 1.80
C HIS A 57 -4.96 3.71 0.26
N HIS A 58 -4.87 2.41 -0.05
CA HIS A 58 -5.55 1.55 -1.04
C HIS A 58 -5.77 1.95 -2.51
N HIS A 59 -5.23 1.13 -3.43
CA HIS A 59 -4.93 1.60 -4.77
C HIS A 59 -5.25 0.70 -5.98
N LYS A 60 -5.75 -0.55 -5.86
CA LYS A 60 -6.10 -1.34 -7.09
C LYS A 60 -7.42 -0.92 -7.75
N SER A 61 -8.24 -0.16 -7.03
CA SER A 61 -9.46 0.49 -7.47
C SER A 61 -9.17 1.62 -8.45
N ALA A 62 -8.06 2.33 -8.34
CA ALA A 62 -8.15 3.74 -8.66
C ALA A 62 -8.08 4.10 -10.17
N ARG A 63 -7.53 3.24 -11.06
CA ARG A 63 -7.69 3.40 -12.53
C ARG A 63 -9.10 3.06 -13.03
N LEU A 64 -9.71 1.99 -12.50
CA LEU A 64 -11.12 1.67 -12.79
C LEU A 64 -12.03 2.76 -12.21
N TYR A 65 -11.77 3.21 -10.99
CA TYR A 65 -12.52 4.28 -10.35
C TYR A 65 -12.34 5.60 -11.08
N ARG A 66 -11.15 5.95 -11.59
CA ARG A 66 -10.99 7.16 -12.41
C ARG A 66 -11.85 7.09 -13.67
N THR A 67 -11.85 5.95 -14.37
CA THR A 67 -12.69 5.76 -15.56
C THR A 67 -14.19 5.77 -15.22
N VAL A 68 -14.58 5.12 -14.12
CA VAL A 68 -15.97 5.07 -13.63
C VAL A 68 -16.43 6.45 -13.15
N PHE A 69 -15.61 7.20 -12.41
CA PHE A 69 -15.91 8.54 -11.94
C PHE A 69 -15.98 9.54 -13.09
N PHE A 70 -15.10 9.46 -14.09
CA PHE A 70 -15.22 10.25 -15.31
C PHE A 70 -16.46 9.88 -16.11
N GLY A 71 -16.82 8.59 -16.18
CA GLY A 71 -18.05 8.12 -16.81
C GLY A 71 -19.30 8.66 -16.12
N ILE A 72 -19.34 8.59 -14.78
CA ILE A 72 -20.42 9.13 -13.95
C ILE A 72 -20.50 10.66 -14.10
N ALA A 73 -19.37 11.36 -14.07
CA ALA A 73 -19.32 12.81 -14.28
C ALA A 73 -19.90 13.17 -15.65
N THR A 74 -19.47 12.48 -16.71
CA THR A 74 -19.99 12.69 -18.06
C THR A 74 -21.49 12.40 -18.15
N LEU A 75 -21.97 11.34 -17.49
CA LEU A 75 -23.39 10.99 -17.47
C LEU A 75 -24.23 12.07 -16.77
N PHE A 76 -23.78 12.58 -15.62
CA PHE A 76 -24.46 13.69 -14.94
C PHE A 76 -24.39 15.00 -15.72
N ALA A 77 -23.28 15.28 -16.41
CA ALA A 77 -23.17 16.45 -17.29
C ALA A 77 -24.13 16.36 -18.48
N VAL A 78 -24.28 15.18 -19.09
CA VAL A 78 -25.28 14.93 -20.14
C VAL A 78 -26.70 15.04 -19.60
N LEU A 79 -26.98 14.50 -18.40
CA LEU A 79 -28.28 14.66 -17.75
C LEU A 79 -28.61 16.13 -17.48
N MET A 80 -27.62 16.89 -17.00
CA MET A 80 -27.73 18.34 -16.76
C MET A 80 -28.05 19.07 -18.07
N MET A 81 -27.32 18.77 -19.16
CA MET A 81 -27.59 19.30 -20.50
C MET A 81 -29.01 18.96 -20.96
N ILE A 82 -29.46 17.71 -20.82
CA ILE A 82 -30.82 17.30 -21.21
C ILE A 82 -31.87 18.08 -20.41
N ILE A 83 -31.74 18.16 -19.09
CA ILE A 83 -32.67 18.91 -18.22
C ILE A 83 -32.69 20.40 -18.61
N PHE A 84 -31.53 20.95 -18.95
CA PHE A 84 -31.38 22.34 -19.36
C PHE A 84 -32.06 22.61 -20.73
N PHE A 85 -31.79 21.79 -21.75
CA PHE A 85 -32.26 22.00 -23.12
C PHE A 85 -33.68 21.47 -23.41
N HIS A 86 -34.19 20.51 -22.65
CA HIS A 86 -35.48 19.84 -22.94
C HIS A 86 -36.69 20.79 -22.91
N LYS A 87 -36.61 21.95 -22.24
CA LYS A 87 -37.65 22.99 -22.36
C LYS A 87 -37.01 24.37 -22.51
N THR A 88 -36.89 24.86 -23.72
CA THR A 88 -36.36 26.19 -24.09
C THR A 88 -37.14 27.38 -23.48
N SER A 89 -38.16 27.14 -22.65
CA SER A 89 -38.96 28.16 -21.97
C SER A 89 -38.51 28.46 -20.53
N TRP A 90 -37.21 28.28 -20.21
CA TRP A 90 -36.65 28.58 -18.88
C TRP A 90 -37.04 29.96 -18.37
N PHE A 91 -36.99 30.97 -19.23
CA PHE A 91 -37.25 32.35 -18.84
C PHE A 91 -38.74 32.71 -18.76
N TYR A 92 -39.62 31.96 -19.44
CA TYR A 92 -41.04 32.34 -19.56
C TYR A 92 -41.93 31.73 -18.47
N ASN A 93 -41.46 30.69 -17.77
CA ASN A 93 -42.27 29.93 -16.80
C ASN A 93 -41.81 30.09 -15.34
N SER A 94 -40.80 30.92 -15.08
CA SER A 94 -40.24 31.12 -13.72
C SER A 94 -41.16 31.86 -12.76
N TYR A 95 -42.25 32.50 -13.24
CA TYR A 95 -43.08 33.34 -12.39
C TYR A 95 -44.26 32.64 -11.68
N ILE A 96 -44.76 31.48 -12.14
CA ILE A 96 -46.04 30.93 -11.61
C ILE A 96 -46.06 29.38 -11.40
N GLY A 97 -44.98 28.64 -11.71
CA GLY A 97 -45.00 27.16 -11.61
C GLY A 97 -44.01 26.57 -10.60
N ASN A 98 -44.52 25.78 -9.63
CA ASN A 98 -43.72 24.92 -8.72
C ASN A 98 -42.69 24.00 -9.42
N GLY A 99 -42.79 23.81 -10.75
CA GLY A 99 -41.85 23.03 -11.53
C GLY A 99 -40.51 23.71 -11.85
N SER A 100 -40.38 25.05 -11.75
CA SER A 100 -39.13 25.76 -12.10
C SER A 100 -38.04 25.55 -11.05
N LEU A 101 -38.39 25.68 -9.76
CA LEU A 101 -37.46 25.53 -8.66
C LEU A 101 -36.93 24.09 -8.54
N ALA A 102 -37.80 23.10 -8.71
CA ALA A 102 -37.39 21.68 -8.72
C ALA A 102 -36.39 21.37 -9.84
N ARG A 103 -36.57 21.95 -11.04
CA ARG A 103 -35.61 21.79 -12.15
C ARG A 103 -34.28 22.46 -11.88
N MET A 104 -34.29 23.67 -11.30
CA MET A 104 -33.07 24.38 -10.95
C MET A 104 -32.27 23.64 -9.88
N LEU A 105 -32.95 23.08 -8.87
CA LEU A 105 -32.33 22.23 -7.85
C LEU A 105 -31.76 20.95 -8.46
N LEU A 106 -32.51 20.25 -9.32
CA LEU A 106 -32.02 19.05 -10.01
C LEU A 106 -30.81 19.33 -10.90
N CYS A 107 -30.82 20.46 -11.61
CA CYS A 107 -29.71 20.90 -12.47
C CYS A 107 -28.46 21.23 -11.64
N SER A 108 -28.63 21.95 -10.53
CA SER A 108 -27.54 22.26 -9.58
C SER A 108 -26.97 20.99 -8.93
N LEU A 109 -27.83 20.05 -8.52
CA LEU A 109 -27.40 18.75 -7.98
C LEU A 109 -26.60 17.95 -9.01
N CYS A 110 -27.09 17.84 -10.25
CA CYS A 110 -26.34 17.15 -11.31
C CYS A 110 -24.99 17.83 -11.60
N GLY A 111 -24.94 19.17 -11.63
CA GLY A 111 -23.70 19.92 -11.83
C GLY A 111 -22.69 19.70 -10.71
N THR A 112 -23.12 19.78 -9.45
CA THR A 112 -22.24 19.55 -8.29
C THR A 112 -21.77 18.09 -8.18
N LEU A 113 -22.65 17.12 -8.48
CA LEU A 113 -22.30 15.70 -8.58
C LEU A 113 -21.28 15.43 -9.71
N SER A 114 -21.46 16.06 -10.88
CA SER A 114 -20.51 15.96 -11.99
C SER A 114 -19.15 16.54 -11.61
N LEU A 115 -19.12 17.73 -11.01
CA LEU A 115 -17.89 18.42 -10.64
C LEU A 115 -17.12 17.66 -9.55
N SER A 116 -17.82 17.18 -8.53
CA SER A 116 -17.22 16.38 -7.45
C SER A 116 -16.69 15.03 -7.94
N ALA A 117 -17.41 14.34 -8.82
CA ALA A 117 -16.94 13.10 -9.45
C ALA A 117 -15.69 13.34 -10.32
N ALA A 118 -15.66 14.43 -11.09
CA ALA A 118 -14.49 14.81 -11.87
C ALA A 118 -13.29 15.14 -10.96
N TRP A 119 -13.50 15.93 -9.91
CA TRP A 119 -12.47 16.28 -8.91
C TRP A 119 -11.85 15.04 -8.28
N LEU A 120 -12.68 14.08 -7.84
CA LEU A 120 -12.22 12.79 -7.30
C LEU A 120 -11.47 11.96 -8.35
N GLY A 121 -11.84 12.05 -9.63
CA GLY A 121 -11.09 11.41 -10.72
C GLY A 121 -9.69 12.01 -10.93
N PHE A 122 -9.53 13.32 -10.72
CA PHE A 122 -8.24 14.02 -10.87
C PHE A 122 -7.26 13.74 -9.73
N THR A 123 -7.73 13.57 -8.50
CA THR A 123 -6.86 13.37 -7.33
C THR A 123 -6.25 11.96 -7.25
N VAL A 124 -6.71 11.03 -8.08
CA VAL A 124 -6.18 9.66 -8.16
C VAL A 124 -4.84 9.62 -8.92
N SER A 125 -3.74 9.46 -8.16
CA SER A 125 -2.38 9.30 -8.70
C SER A 125 -2.11 7.86 -9.15
N ALA A 126 -1.56 7.64 -10.35
CA ALA A 126 -1.31 6.30 -10.87
C ALA A 126 -0.08 5.61 -10.25
N ASP A 127 0.83 6.38 -9.64
CA ASP A 127 2.14 5.89 -9.23
C ASP A 127 2.13 5.23 -7.85
N LYS A 128 1.41 5.86 -6.91
CA LYS A 128 1.06 5.26 -5.61
C LYS A 128 0.32 3.93 -5.79
N GLN A 129 -0.52 3.84 -6.84
CA GLN A 129 -0.81 2.66 -7.68
C GLN A 129 0.04 1.44 -7.47
N ALA A 130 1.18 1.57 -8.13
CA ALA A 130 2.08 0.51 -8.44
C ALA A 130 2.73 0.02 -7.14
N ILE A 131 3.11 0.94 -6.25
CA ILE A 131 3.66 0.62 -4.92
C ILE A 131 2.65 -0.22 -4.14
N HIS A 132 1.42 0.23 -4.00
CA HIS A 132 0.44 -0.51 -3.23
C HIS A 132 0.05 -1.86 -3.88
N TYR A 133 0.02 -1.93 -5.21
CA TYR A 133 -0.18 -3.18 -5.94
C TYR A 133 0.93 -4.20 -5.64
N LEU A 134 2.18 -3.75 -5.67
CA LEU A 134 3.37 -4.56 -5.38
C LEU A 134 3.36 -5.05 -3.94
N TRP A 135 3.06 -4.17 -2.97
CA TRP A 135 2.91 -4.54 -1.56
C TRP A 135 1.85 -5.62 -1.38
N LYS A 136 0.63 -5.42 -1.91
CA LYS A 136 -0.46 -6.40 -1.79
C LYS A 136 -0.08 -7.75 -2.40
N ARG A 137 0.65 -7.74 -3.52
CA ARG A 137 1.14 -8.97 -4.17
C ARG A 137 2.20 -9.67 -3.33
N ALA A 138 3.10 -8.94 -2.68
CA ALA A 138 4.09 -9.50 -1.78
C ALA A 138 3.44 -10.06 -0.51
N LYS A 139 2.47 -9.34 0.08
CA LYS A 139 1.74 -9.78 1.27
C LYS A 139 1.02 -11.11 1.00
N GLN A 140 0.29 -11.19 -0.11
CA GLN A 140 -0.35 -12.45 -0.53
C GLN A 140 0.63 -13.62 -0.69
N LYS A 141 1.89 -13.37 -1.06
CA LYS A 141 2.90 -14.43 -1.12
C LYS A 141 3.36 -14.85 0.27
N ILE A 142 3.59 -13.90 1.18
CA ILE A 142 3.95 -14.19 2.57
C ILE A 142 2.81 -14.95 3.26
N ASP A 143 1.57 -14.48 3.13
CA ASP A 143 0.39 -15.13 3.72
C ASP A 143 0.28 -16.59 3.26
N ARG A 144 0.51 -16.86 1.97
CA ARG A 144 0.53 -18.24 1.44
C ARG A 144 1.64 -19.08 2.04
N LEU A 145 2.86 -18.54 2.16
CA LEU A 145 3.99 -19.24 2.76
C LEU A 145 3.75 -19.50 4.25
N TYR A 146 3.19 -18.54 4.98
CA TYR A 146 2.80 -18.68 6.36
C TYR A 146 1.78 -19.80 6.54
N HIS A 147 0.71 -19.82 5.74
CA HIS A 147 -0.28 -20.90 5.80
C HIS A 147 0.32 -22.26 5.46
N GLN A 148 1.21 -22.35 4.46
CA GLN A 148 1.91 -23.60 4.13
C GLN A 148 2.76 -24.09 5.31
N LYS A 149 3.54 -23.22 5.94
CA LYS A 149 4.36 -23.56 7.12
C LYS A 149 3.50 -23.94 8.32
N SER A 150 2.42 -23.19 8.56
CA SER A 150 1.48 -23.43 9.67
C SER A 150 0.73 -24.76 9.53
N ILE A 151 0.28 -25.11 8.31
CA ILE A 151 -0.35 -26.42 8.05
C ILE A 151 0.66 -27.55 8.21
N GLY A 152 1.90 -27.37 7.73
CA GLY A 152 2.97 -28.34 7.94
C GLY A 152 3.24 -28.61 9.42
N LEU A 153 3.34 -27.56 10.23
CA LEU A 153 3.44 -27.67 11.69
C LEU A 153 2.20 -28.32 12.31
N GLY A 154 1.01 -27.99 11.83
CA GLY A 154 -0.25 -28.61 12.30
C GLY A 154 -0.26 -30.12 12.05
N TRP A 155 0.20 -30.55 10.88
CA TRP A 155 0.33 -31.97 10.55
C TRP A 155 1.40 -32.66 11.39
N GLN A 156 2.55 -32.02 11.60
CA GLN A 156 3.59 -32.52 12.48
C GLN A 156 3.11 -32.62 13.94
N ARG A 157 2.34 -31.64 14.43
CA ARG A 157 1.72 -31.67 15.77
C ARG A 157 0.70 -32.78 15.92
N PHE A 158 -0.09 -33.03 14.88
CA PHE A 158 -1.02 -34.15 14.85
C PHE A 158 -0.28 -35.49 14.92
N LEU A 159 0.84 -35.63 14.22
CA LEU A 159 1.69 -36.83 14.27
C LEU A 159 2.53 -36.95 15.55
N ALA A 160 2.92 -35.81 16.15
CA ALA A 160 3.85 -35.72 17.27
C ALA A 160 3.16 -35.24 18.57
N PHE A 161 1.95 -35.75 18.83
CA PHE A 161 0.99 -35.38 19.88
C PHE A 161 1.51 -35.20 21.34
N LEU A 162 2.82 -35.25 21.62
CA LEU A 162 3.40 -35.17 22.96
C LEU A 162 4.55 -34.17 23.19
N HIS A 163 5.12 -33.43 22.21
CA HIS A 163 6.36 -32.68 22.57
C HIS A 163 6.78 -31.37 21.85
N ILE A 164 5.93 -30.60 21.16
CA ILE A 164 6.42 -29.35 20.52
C ILE A 164 5.41 -28.19 20.60
N HIS A 165 5.64 -27.24 21.51
CA HIS A 165 4.82 -26.02 21.64
C HIS A 165 5.49 -24.73 21.10
N ASP A 166 6.82 -24.61 21.13
CA ASP A 166 7.50 -23.33 20.86
C ASP A 166 7.61 -22.92 19.37
N GLU A 167 7.64 -23.86 18.42
CA GLU A 167 7.93 -23.54 17.00
C GLU A 167 6.88 -22.65 16.33
N SER A 168 5.61 -22.71 16.77
CA SER A 168 4.55 -21.87 16.17
C SER A 168 4.66 -20.41 16.58
N ALA A 169 5.19 -20.11 17.75
CA ALA A 169 5.40 -18.73 18.20
C ALA A 169 6.51 -18.07 17.36
N ALA A 170 7.60 -18.82 17.10
CA ALA A 170 8.71 -18.34 16.27
C ALA A 170 8.27 -18.03 14.82
N ILE A 171 7.45 -18.88 14.19
CA ILE A 171 6.95 -18.61 12.82
C ILE A 171 6.03 -17.39 12.78
N PHE A 172 5.21 -17.21 13.82
CA PHE A 172 4.33 -16.06 13.94
C PHE A 172 5.12 -14.75 14.11
N GLU A 173 6.16 -14.76 14.94
CA GLU A 173 7.05 -13.61 15.14
C GLU A 173 7.79 -13.23 13.85
N ILE A 174 8.38 -14.21 13.15
CA ILE A 174 9.08 -13.98 11.86
C ILE A 174 8.11 -13.45 10.79
N TYR A 175 6.86 -13.93 10.80
CA TYR A 175 5.81 -13.43 9.90
C TYR A 175 5.47 -11.96 10.20
N HIS A 176 5.25 -11.61 11.47
CA HIS A 176 4.94 -10.23 11.85
C HIS A 176 6.10 -9.28 11.54
N ASP A 177 7.33 -9.66 11.86
CA ASP A 177 8.53 -8.87 11.52
C ASP A 177 8.66 -8.64 10.00
N ALA A 178 8.37 -9.65 9.18
CA ALA A 178 8.39 -9.50 7.72
C ALA A 178 7.29 -8.54 7.22
N ILE A 179 6.09 -8.58 7.81
CA ILE A 179 4.99 -7.67 7.47
C ILE A 179 5.31 -6.24 7.88
N ASP A 180 5.87 -6.03 9.08
CA ASP A 180 6.22 -4.71 9.58
C ASP A 180 7.31 -4.07 8.70
N LYS A 181 8.34 -4.83 8.34
CA LYS A 181 9.37 -4.39 7.38
C LYS A 181 8.80 -4.04 6.01
N MET A 182 7.79 -4.79 5.55
CA MET A 182 7.10 -4.48 4.29
C MET A 182 6.29 -3.19 4.37
N ASN A 183 5.63 -2.93 5.51
CA ASN A 183 4.86 -1.71 5.73
C ASN A 183 5.77 -0.49 5.80
N GLU A 184 6.86 -0.57 6.56
CA GLU A 184 7.87 0.49 6.62
C GLU A 184 8.46 0.80 5.24
N ALA A 185 8.83 -0.23 4.47
CA ALA A 185 9.33 -0.06 3.11
C ALA A 185 8.28 0.59 2.17
N GLN A 186 7.00 0.26 2.35
CA GLN A 186 5.90 0.85 1.59
C GLN A 186 5.75 2.33 1.92
N GLU A 187 5.73 2.68 3.19
CA GLU A 187 5.59 4.06 3.67
C GLU A 187 6.72 4.95 3.16
N LEU A 188 7.97 4.50 3.30
CA LEU A 188 9.14 5.23 2.79
C LEU A 188 9.08 5.45 1.27
N SER A 189 8.61 4.43 0.53
CA SER A 189 8.52 4.52 -0.93
C SER A 189 7.38 5.44 -1.37
N LEU A 190 6.25 5.45 -0.64
CA LEU A 190 5.14 6.38 -0.90
C LEU A 190 5.53 7.83 -0.61
N ALA A 191 6.18 8.07 0.53
CA ALA A 191 6.68 9.40 0.90
C ALA A 191 7.65 9.95 -0.16
N LEU A 192 8.55 9.10 -0.66
CA LEU A 192 9.50 9.47 -1.70
C LEU A 192 8.83 9.78 -3.04
N VAL A 193 7.81 9.01 -3.45
CA VAL A 193 7.04 9.31 -4.67
C VAL A 193 6.26 10.62 -4.51
N ASP A 194 5.70 10.88 -3.33
CA ASP A 194 5.01 12.14 -3.05
C ASP A 194 5.94 13.35 -3.14
N GLN A 195 7.14 13.21 -2.59
CA GLN A 195 8.18 14.24 -2.67
C GLN A 195 8.63 14.49 -4.12
N ILE A 196 8.83 13.44 -4.92
CA ILE A 196 9.14 13.58 -6.35
C ILE A 196 7.99 14.29 -7.09
N ALA A 197 6.74 13.92 -6.81
CA ALA A 197 5.57 14.52 -7.45
C ALA A 197 5.40 16.01 -7.12
N GLN A 198 5.75 16.42 -5.90
CA GLN A 198 5.65 17.81 -5.42
C GLN A 198 6.84 18.69 -5.85
N SER A 199 7.94 18.10 -6.30
CA SER A 199 9.13 18.84 -6.72
C SER A 199 8.84 19.67 -7.99
N THR A 200 8.86 20.99 -7.83
CA THR A 200 8.53 21.95 -8.90
C THR A 200 9.67 22.17 -9.89
N HIS A 201 10.89 21.81 -9.50
CA HIS A 201 12.12 22.06 -10.26
C HIS A 201 12.52 20.93 -11.21
N ILE A 202 11.78 19.82 -11.24
CA ILE A 202 12.12 18.64 -12.04
C ILE A 202 11.22 18.58 -13.27
N ASP A 203 11.84 18.37 -14.42
CA ASP A 203 11.16 18.16 -15.69
C ASP A 203 10.22 16.93 -15.66
N SER A 204 9.16 16.91 -16.47
CA SER A 204 8.19 15.81 -16.40
C SER A 204 8.81 14.45 -16.74
N ASP A 205 9.71 14.41 -17.73
CA ASP A 205 10.34 13.16 -18.16
C ASP A 205 11.32 12.64 -17.11
N GLU A 206 12.03 13.55 -16.44
CA GLU A 206 12.91 13.19 -15.34
C GLU A 206 12.12 12.70 -14.12
N ARG A 207 11.00 13.35 -13.81
CA ARG A 207 10.08 12.95 -12.73
C ARG A 207 9.53 11.55 -12.92
N ASP A 208 9.04 11.24 -14.13
CA ASP A 208 8.56 9.91 -14.48
C ASP A 208 9.67 8.86 -14.35
N SER A 209 10.90 9.21 -14.75
CA SER A 209 12.05 8.33 -14.59
C SER A 209 12.39 8.04 -13.12
N LEU A 210 12.31 9.05 -12.25
CA LEU A 210 12.56 8.93 -10.82
C LEU A 210 11.48 8.09 -10.13
N ILE A 211 10.20 8.31 -10.46
CA ILE A 211 9.08 7.52 -9.96
C ILE A 211 9.21 6.04 -10.37
N LYS A 212 9.60 5.79 -11.62
CA LYS A 212 9.85 4.43 -12.11
C LYS A 212 11.00 3.76 -11.34
N GLN A 213 12.10 4.47 -11.09
CA GLN A 213 13.21 3.96 -10.28
C GLN A 213 12.80 3.70 -8.83
N ALA A 214 12.04 4.59 -8.21
CA ALA A 214 11.50 4.40 -6.86
C ALA A 214 10.62 3.14 -6.76
N THR A 215 9.78 2.91 -7.77
CA THR A 215 8.92 1.72 -7.84
C THR A 215 9.74 0.44 -7.98
N LEU A 216 10.83 0.47 -8.75
CA LEU A 216 11.75 -0.66 -8.91
C LEU A 216 12.56 -0.92 -7.63
N ASP A 217 13.07 0.12 -6.97
CA ASP A 217 13.73 0.02 -5.66
C ASP A 217 12.80 -0.64 -4.62
N PHE A 218 11.53 -0.22 -4.58
CA PHE A 218 10.53 -0.82 -3.69
C PHE A 218 10.30 -2.31 -4.02
N ARG A 219 10.18 -2.67 -5.30
CA ARG A 219 10.04 -4.06 -5.73
C ARG A 219 11.23 -4.92 -5.30
N ASP A 220 12.44 -4.39 -5.42
CA ASP A 220 13.65 -5.10 -5.04
C ASP A 220 13.72 -5.31 -3.52
N LYS A 221 13.39 -4.29 -2.72
CA LYS A 221 13.26 -4.42 -1.26
C LYS A 221 12.25 -5.49 -0.85
N LEU A 222 11.08 -5.51 -1.49
CA LEU A 222 10.07 -6.55 -1.25
C LEU A 222 10.59 -7.95 -1.59
N ASN A 223 11.35 -8.09 -2.69
CA ASN A 223 11.93 -9.38 -3.05
C ASN A 223 12.95 -9.84 -2.01
N VAL A 224 13.79 -8.93 -1.48
CA VAL A 224 14.76 -9.26 -0.43
C VAL A 224 14.04 -9.76 0.83
N ILE A 225 12.99 -9.06 1.28
CA ILE A 225 12.19 -9.46 2.45
C ILE A 225 11.54 -10.84 2.19
N LEU A 226 10.95 -11.04 1.01
CA LEU A 226 10.34 -12.32 0.62
C LEU A 226 11.36 -13.47 0.60
N THR A 227 12.58 -13.23 0.10
CA THR A 227 13.64 -14.25 0.08
C THR A 227 14.12 -14.58 1.49
N ALA A 228 14.26 -13.57 2.35
CA ALA A 228 14.64 -13.77 3.75
C ALA A 228 13.59 -14.62 4.50
N TYR A 229 12.30 -14.27 4.37
CA TYR A 229 11.20 -15.03 4.98
C TYR A 229 11.10 -16.48 4.48
N ARG A 230 11.43 -16.71 3.21
CA ARG A 230 11.45 -18.05 2.62
C ARG A 230 12.61 -18.91 3.15
N SER A 231 13.75 -18.29 3.44
CA SER A 231 14.94 -18.98 3.95
C SER A 231 14.93 -19.24 5.47
N SER A 232 14.17 -18.45 6.23
CA SER A 232 13.83 -18.72 7.63
C SER A 232 12.90 -19.92 7.75
#